data_AF-A0A5E6NMR8-F1
#
_entry.id   AF-A0A5E6NMR8-F1
#
_cell.length_a   1.000
_cell.length_b   1.000
_cell.length_c   1.000
_cell.angle_alpha   90.00
_cell.angle_beta   90.00
_cell.angle_gamma   90.00
#
_symmetry.space_group_name_H-M   'P 1'
#
loop_
_entity.id
_entity.type
_entity.pdbx_description
1 polymer ?
#
loop_
_entity_poly.entity_id
_entity_poly.type
_entity_poly.pdbx_seq_one_letter_code
_entity_poly.pdbx_strand_id
1 'polypeptide(L)' 'MAKAEPQIIVALSASGEAQNARIYLNEYHSISELITDVDDYIEFYNHRRFHETLAYKKPMDVYQENIKLNQEKAKAS' A
#
# COMPACT_ATOMS: atom_id res chain seq x y z
N MET A 1 25.98 12.15 -15.30
CA MET A 1 24.84 11.55 -14.56
C MET A 1 25.30 10.24 -13.97
N ALA A 2 25.38 10.14 -12.65
CA ALA A 2 25.78 8.90 -11.98
C ALA A 2 24.64 7.88 -12.09
N LYS A 3 24.89 6.75 -12.77
CA LYS A 3 24.03 5.57 -12.69
C LYS A 3 24.14 5.03 -11.26
N ALA A 4 23.09 5.15 -10.48
CA ALA A 4 23.03 4.47 -9.18
C ALA A 4 23.12 2.95 -9.42
N GLU A 5 23.97 2.27 -8.65
CA GLU A 5 24.24 0.85 -8.78
C GLU A 5 23.00 -0.01 -8.46
N PRO A 6 22.80 -1.15 -9.16
CA PRO A 6 21.63 -2.01 -9.01
C PRO A 6 21.41 -2.59 -7.60
N GLN A 7 22.42 -2.48 -6.73
CA GLN A 7 22.34 -3.01 -5.36
C GLN A 7 21.48 -2.14 -4.42
N ILE A 8 21.35 -0.84 -4.69
CA ILE A 8 20.54 0.07 -3.86
C ILE A 8 19.04 -0.21 -4.03
N ILE A 9 18.61 -0.61 -5.23
CA ILE A 9 17.21 -0.93 -5.54
C ILE A 9 16.75 -2.19 -4.80
N VAL A 10 17.64 -3.18 -4.65
CA VAL A 10 17.33 -4.44 -3.95
C VAL A 10 17.11 -4.19 -2.45
N ALA A 11 17.95 -3.37 -1.81
CA ALA A 11 17.85 -3.09 -0.37
C ALA A 11 16.59 -2.31 0.01
N LEU A 12 16.13 -1.39 -0.84
CA LEU A 12 14.89 -0.64 -0.60
C LEU A 12 13.69 -1.59 -0.56
N SER A 13 13.57 -2.51 -1.52
CA SER A 13 12.42 -3.41 -1.67
C SER A 13 12.06 -4.29 -0.45
N ALA A 14 12.96 -4.42 0.52
CA ALA A 14 12.72 -5.17 1.76
C ALA A 14 12.02 -4.34 2.86
N SER A 15 11.95 -3.02 2.73
CA SER A 15 11.23 -2.14 3.64
C SER A 15 9.87 -1.75 3.05
N GLY A 16 8.79 -1.79 3.83
CA GLY A 16 7.45 -1.35 3.39
C GLY A 16 7.35 0.13 2.99
N GLU A 17 8.43 0.89 3.18
CA GLU A 17 8.61 2.25 2.64
C GLU A 17 8.93 2.24 1.14
N ALA A 18 9.60 1.20 0.63
CA ALA A 18 10.00 1.14 -0.77
C ALA A 18 8.92 0.66 -1.74
N GLN A 19 7.83 0.04 -1.26
CA GLN A 19 6.70 -0.28 -2.12
C GLN A 19 6.08 1.02 -2.67
N ASN A 20 6.00 2.09 -1.83
CA ASN A 20 5.65 3.44 -2.29
C ASN A 20 6.65 3.92 -3.35
N ALA A 21 7.94 3.74 -3.07
CA ALA A 21 9.00 4.25 -3.93
C ALA A 21 9.04 3.57 -5.30
N ARG A 22 8.59 2.30 -5.43
CA ARG A 22 8.58 1.58 -6.72
C ARG A 22 7.72 2.25 -7.78
N ILE A 23 6.48 2.62 -7.47
CA ILE A 23 5.58 3.28 -8.45
C ILE A 23 6.14 4.63 -8.92
N TYR A 24 6.88 5.34 -8.06
CA TYR A 24 7.44 6.65 -8.38
C TYR A 24 8.85 6.62 -8.97
N LEU A 25 9.62 5.55 -8.77
CA LEU A 25 11.04 5.48 -9.17
C LEU A 25 11.32 4.49 -10.31
N ASN A 26 10.37 3.63 -10.67
CA ASN A 26 10.57 2.65 -11.73
C ASN A 26 10.21 3.23 -13.10
N GLU A 27 11.02 2.89 -14.09
CA GLU A 27 10.62 3.00 -15.50
C GLU A 27 9.78 1.78 -15.87
N TYR A 28 8.60 2.03 -16.44
CA TYR A 28 7.68 0.98 -16.87
C TYR A 28 7.81 0.75 -18.37
N HIS A 29 7.96 -0.51 -18.76
CA HIS A 29 8.09 -0.89 -20.17
C HIS A 29 6.72 -1.07 -20.83
N SER A 30 5.67 -1.20 -20.02
CA SER A 30 4.29 -1.28 -20.48
C SER A 30 3.32 -0.74 -19.44
N ILE A 31 2.12 -0.34 -19.89
CA ILE A 31 1.02 0.04 -19.01
C ILE A 31 0.58 -1.14 -18.13
N SER A 32 0.64 -2.37 -18.65
CA SER A 32 0.26 -3.56 -17.89
C SER A 32 1.14 -3.77 -16.66
N GLU A 33 2.44 -3.53 -16.79
CA GLU A 33 3.41 -3.62 -15.68
C GLU A 33 3.09 -2.60 -14.59
N LEU A 34 2.79 -1.36 -14.98
CA LEU A 34 2.36 -0.32 -14.05
C LEU A 34 1.06 -0.69 -13.33
N ILE A 35 0.06 -1.22 -14.04
CA ILE A 35 -1.21 -1.64 -13.43
C ILE A 35 -0.96 -2.71 -12.36
N THR A 36 -0.16 -3.73 -12.66
CA THR A 36 0.18 -4.78 -11.70
C THR A 36 0.86 -4.23 -10.45
N ASP A 37 1.84 -3.33 -10.62
CA ASP A 37 2.53 -2.71 -9.49
C ASP A 37 1.60 -1.85 -8.62
N VAL A 38 0.66 -1.13 -9.24
CA VAL A 38 -0.35 -0.34 -8.52
C VAL A 38 -1.29 -1.26 -7.75
N ASP A 39 -1.76 -2.35 -8.35
CA ASP A 39 -2.63 -3.33 -7.69
C ASP A 39 -1.95 -3.94 -6.45
N ASP A 40 -0.68 -4.35 -6.60
CA ASP A 40 0.13 -4.89 -5.51
C ASP A 40 0.34 -3.86 -4.39
N TYR A 41 0.57 -2.60 -4.75
CA TYR A 41 0.70 -1.53 -3.78
C TYR A 41 -0.59 -1.27 -3.01
N ILE A 42 -1.75 -1.26 -3.68
CA ILE A 42 -3.04 -1.05 -3.04
C ILE A 42 -3.35 -2.20 -2.07
N GLU A 43 -3.08 -3.46 -2.46
CA GLU A 43 -3.23 -4.61 -1.57
C GLU A 43 -2.38 -4.44 -0.31
N PHE A 44 -1.09 -4.14 -0.50
CA PHE A 44 -0.16 -3.95 0.60
C PHE A 44 -0.61 -2.81 1.51
N TYR A 45 -0.94 -1.64 0.95
CA TYR A 45 -1.34 -0.47 1.72
C TYR A 45 -2.59 -0.75 2.55
N ASN A 46 -3.60 -1.37 1.95
CA ASN A 46 -4.87 -1.59 2.62
C ASN A 46 -4.80 -2.72 3.65
N HIS A 47 -4.09 -3.82 3.37
CA HIS A 47 -4.18 -5.05 4.14
C HIS A 47 -2.93 -5.39 4.97
N ARG A 48 -1.82 -4.70 4.74
CA ARG A 48 -0.53 -5.03 5.39
C ARG A 48 0.11 -3.83 6.07
N ARG A 49 -0.05 -2.61 5.55
CA ARG A 49 0.53 -1.41 6.12
C ARG A 49 -0.14 -1.02 7.43
N PHE A 50 0.65 -0.86 8.48
CA PHE A 50 0.23 -0.24 9.73
C PHE A 50 0.35 1.28 9.62
N HIS A 51 -0.67 2.01 10.09
CA HIS A 51 -0.70 3.46 10.02
C HIS A 51 -0.77 4.09 11.41
N GLU A 52 0.19 4.95 11.76
CA GLU A 52 0.29 5.56 13.09
C GLU A 52 -0.97 6.37 13.46
N THR A 53 -1.48 7.19 12.53
CA THR A 53 -2.72 7.96 12.76
C THR A 53 -3.97 7.10 12.91
N LEU A 54 -3.90 5.81 12.52
CA LEU A 54 -4.96 4.82 12.73
C LEU A 54 -4.68 3.95 13.96
N ALA A 55 -3.91 4.46 14.93
CA ALA A 55 -3.49 3.72 16.13
C ALA A 55 -2.80 2.39 15.78
N TYR A 56 -1.95 2.40 14.75
CA TYR A 56 -1.29 1.22 14.20
C TYR A 56 -2.24 0.10 13.76
N LYS A 57 -3.46 0.44 13.33
CA LYS A 57 -4.32 -0.47 12.56
C LYS A 57 -4.00 -0.39 11.07
N LYS A 58 -4.44 -1.42 10.34
CA LYS A 58 -4.42 -1.42 8.88
C LYS A 58 -5.63 -0.65 8.35
N PRO A 59 -5.50 0.09 7.23
CA PRO A 59 -6.61 0.83 6.66
C PRO A 59 -7.86 -0.02 6.43
N MET A 60 -7.71 -1.25 5.93
CA MET A 60 -8.85 -2.12 5.67
C MET A 60 -9.56 -2.58 6.97
N ASP A 61 -8.83 -2.79 8.06
CA ASP A 61 -9.43 -3.16 9.35
C ASP A 61 -10.36 -2.04 9.83
N VAL A 62 -9.89 -0.78 9.77
CA VAL A 62 -10.67 0.40 10.14
C VAL A 62 -11.90 0.55 9.24
N TYR A 63 -11.77 0.32 7.94
CA TYR A 63 -12.91 0.35 7.03
C TYR A 63 -13.96 -0.69 7.40
N GLN A 64 -13.56 -1.95 7.63
CA GLN A 64 -14.47 -3.03 7.99
C GLN A 64 -15.17 -2.81 9.33
N GLU A 65 -14.45 -2.30 10.33
CA GLU A 65 -15.03 -1.91 11.62
C GLU A 65 -16.14 -0.86 11.44
N ASN A 66 -15.91 0.16 10.62
CA ASN A 66 -16.91 1.20 10.35
C ASN A 66 -18.15 0.67 9.60
N ILE A 67 -17.97 -0.25 8.64
CA ILE A 67 -19.12 -0.88 7.96
C ILE A 67 -19.99 -1.64 8.95
N LYS A 68 -19.39 -2.42 9.86
CA LYS A 68 -20.13 -3.16 10.90
C LYS A 68 -20.88 -2.22 11.83
N LEU A 69 -20.21 -1.17 12.31
CA LEU A 69 -20.81 -0.16 13.17
C LEU A 69 -22.04 0.49 12.51
N ASN A 70 -21.96 0.83 11.23
CA ASN A 70 -23.06 1.43 10.49
C ASN A 70 -24.23 0.45 10.29
N GLN A 71 -23.94 -0.83 10.06
CA GLN A 71 -24.97 -1.86 9.97
C GLN A 71 -25.69 -2.08 11.30
N GLU A 72 -24.97 -2.04 12.43
CA GLU A 72 -25.56 -2.16 13.77
C GLU A 72 -26.45 -0.96 14.09
N LYS A 73 -26.00 0.26 13.78
CA LYS A 73 -26.82 1.48 13.92
C LYS A 73 -28.10 1.40 13.10
N ALA A 74 -28.03 0.90 11.87
CA ALA A 74 -29.21 0.76 11.01
C ALA A 74 -30.22 -0.28 11.54
N LYS A 75 -29.77 -1.31 12.25
CA LYS A 75 -30.64 -2.33 12.87
C LYS A 75 -31.28 -1.86 14.18
N ALA A 76 -30.64 -0.91 14.87
CA ALA A 76 -31.11 -0.36 16.14
C ALA A 76 -32.09 0.82 15.98
N SER A 77 -32.33 1.27 14.73
CA SER A 77 -33.22 2.38 14.38
C SER A 77 -34.52 1.88 13.76
#